data_AF-A0A0A2LRI9-F1
#
_entry.id   AF-A0A0A2LRI9-F1
#
_cell.length_a   1.000
_cell.length_b   1.000
_cell.length_c   1.000
_cell.angle_alpha   90.00
_cell.angle_beta   90.00
_cell.angle_gamma   90.00
#
_symmetry.space_group_name_H-M   'P 1'
#
loop_
_entity.id
_entity.type
_entity.pdbx_description
1 polymer ?
#
loop_
_entity_poly.entity_id
_entity_poly.type
_entity_poly.pdbx_seq_one_letter_code
_entity_poly.pdbx_strand_id
1 'polypeptide(L)'
;MKYKFWSLFCILIMSCKSQNISEQELANNQEETFIHFFKIQSYCSCLKNSYSNKNIFSLIEQEDLLGSYDALADPEILKKIDSLGKIFSLKVKPEEYPDFKGKKRITQYCLSFYTSQELDKIAKEEFRLHVKKQKFK
;
A
#
# COMPACT_ATOMS: atom_id res chain seq x y z
N MET A 1 -57.72 -2.44 25.69
CA MET A 1 -56.72 -3.18 24.87
C MET A 1 -55.67 -2.23 24.28
N LYS A 2 -54.75 -1.66 25.07
CA LYS A 2 -53.78 -0.65 24.56
C LYS A 2 -52.34 -0.80 25.06
N TYR A 3 -51.95 -1.91 25.68
CA TYR A 3 -50.62 -2.03 26.31
C TYR A 3 -49.80 -3.26 25.89
N LYS A 4 -50.30 -4.11 24.98
CA LYS A 4 -49.58 -5.32 24.57
C LYS A 4 -48.60 -5.14 23.40
N PHE A 5 -48.56 -3.97 22.77
CA PHE A 5 -47.70 -3.75 21.58
C PHE A 5 -46.36 -3.05 21.89
N TRP A 6 -46.16 -2.55 23.11
CA TRP A 6 -44.95 -1.77 23.43
C TRP A 6 -43.79 -2.61 23.97
N SER A 7 -44.06 -3.85 24.41
CA SER A 7 -43.03 -4.74 24.96
C SER A 7 -42.15 -5.43 23.89
N LEU A 8 -42.55 -5.41 22.61
CA LEU A 8 -41.78 -6.06 21.54
C LEU A 8 -40.69 -5.17 20.93
N PHE A 9 -40.73 -3.85 21.16
CA PHE A 9 -39.77 -2.91 20.58
C PHE A 9 -38.46 -2.80 21.38
N CYS A 10 -38.47 -3.14 22.67
CA CYS A 10 -37.29 -3.04 23.53
C CYS A 10 -36.27 -4.18 23.35
N ILE A 11 -36.63 -5.29 22.70
CA ILE A 11 -35.74 -6.46 22.56
C ILE A 11 -34.75 -6.30 21.39
N LEU A 12 -34.98 -5.38 20.46
CA LEU A 12 -34.11 -5.19 19.28
C LEU A 12 -32.89 -4.28 19.52
N ILE A 13 -32.82 -3.58 20.64
CA ILE A 13 -31.74 -2.60 20.94
C ILE A 13 -30.60 -3.15 21.81
N MET A 14 -30.66 -4.42 22.23
CA MET A 14 -29.63 -5.02 23.11
C MET A 14 -28.55 -5.84 22.40
N SER A 15 -28.56 -5.93 21.07
CA SER A 15 -27.56 -6.73 20.34
C SER A 15 -26.45 -5.89 19.70
N CYS A 16 -25.89 -4.92 20.43
CA CYS A 16 -24.57 -4.38 20.11
C CYS A 16 -23.52 -5.22 20.82
N LYS A 17 -23.03 -6.28 20.16
CA LYS A 17 -21.88 -7.04 20.64
C LYS A 17 -20.62 -6.21 20.35
N SER A 18 -20.05 -5.57 21.38
CA SER A 18 -18.76 -4.89 21.26
C SER A 18 -17.70 -5.93 20.89
N GLN A 19 -17.13 -5.79 19.69
CA GLN A 19 -16.06 -6.67 19.21
C GLN A 19 -14.76 -6.19 19.86
N ASN A 20 -14.32 -6.86 20.93
CA ASN A 20 -13.02 -6.58 21.54
C ASN A 20 -11.94 -7.15 20.62
N ILE A 21 -11.37 -6.29 19.77
CA ILE A 21 -10.19 -6.62 18.96
C ILE A 21 -9.03 -6.87 19.92
N SER A 22 -8.32 -7.98 19.75
CA SER A 22 -7.15 -8.29 20.58
C SER A 22 -5.96 -7.40 20.22
N GLU A 23 -5.05 -7.13 21.17
CA GLU A 23 -3.81 -6.39 20.90
C GLU A 23 -2.97 -7.04 19.79
N GLN A 24 -2.96 -8.38 19.74
CA GLN A 24 -2.26 -9.14 18.69
C GLN A 24 -2.88 -8.92 17.31
N GLU A 25 -4.20 -8.87 17.23
CA GLU A 25 -4.93 -8.62 15.99
C GLU A 25 -4.71 -7.17 15.52
N LEU A 26 -4.66 -6.22 16.43
CA LEU A 26 -4.29 -4.84 16.12
C LEU A 26 -2.85 -4.75 15.58
N ALA A 27 -1.89 -5.43 16.21
CA ALA A 27 -0.49 -5.45 15.78
C ALA A 27 -0.32 -6.10 14.40
N ASN A 28 -1.01 -7.22 14.15
CA ASN A 28 -1.00 -7.87 12.84
C ASN A 28 -1.61 -6.96 11.76
N ASN A 29 -2.72 -6.28 12.07
CA ASN A 29 -3.35 -5.34 11.13
C ASN A 29 -2.42 -4.17 10.80
N GLN A 30 -1.65 -3.67 11.77
CA GLN A 30 -0.64 -2.63 11.54
C GLN A 30 0.49 -3.11 10.65
N GLU A 31 1.01 -4.32 10.87
CA GLU A 31 2.04 -4.93 10.02
C GLU A 31 1.54 -5.08 8.58
N GLU A 32 0.37 -5.69 8.39
CA GLU A 32 -0.21 -5.92 7.06
C GLU A 32 -0.48 -4.60 6.33
N THR A 33 -1.03 -3.60 7.03
CA THR A 33 -1.29 -2.27 6.47
C THR A 33 0.01 -1.58 6.06
N PHE A 34 1.04 -1.60 6.91
CA PHE A 34 2.33 -1.02 6.60
C PHE A 34 2.96 -1.68 5.37
N ILE A 35 2.98 -3.03 5.34
CA ILE A 35 3.53 -3.79 4.21
C ILE A 35 2.76 -3.46 2.94
N HIS A 36 1.43 -3.42 3.00
CA HIS A 36 0.58 -3.11 1.86
C HIS A 36 0.92 -1.74 1.25
N PHE A 37 0.92 -0.68 2.06
CA PHE A 37 1.22 0.66 1.57
C PHE A 37 2.68 0.84 1.15
N PHE A 38 3.63 0.19 1.83
CA PHE A 38 5.04 0.20 1.42
C PHE A 38 5.18 -0.36 -0.01
N LYS A 39 4.48 -1.46 -0.28
CA LYS A 39 4.47 -2.09 -1.59
C LYS A 39 3.79 -1.23 -2.65
N ILE A 40 2.65 -0.61 -2.33
CA ILE A 40 1.96 0.32 -3.25
C ILE A 40 2.87 1.50 -3.60
N GLN A 41 3.49 2.15 -2.61
CA GLN A 41 4.38 3.28 -2.90
C GLN A 41 5.60 2.85 -3.71
N SER A 42 6.15 1.66 -3.45
CA SER A 42 7.24 1.08 -4.27
C SER A 42 6.80 0.81 -5.72
N TYR A 43 5.55 0.37 -5.92
CA TYR A 43 4.93 0.22 -7.24
C TYR A 43 4.78 1.58 -7.94
N CYS A 44 4.20 2.58 -7.28
CA CYS A 44 4.05 3.94 -7.82
C CYS A 44 5.41 4.55 -8.19
N SER A 45 6.42 4.37 -7.33
CA SER A 45 7.79 4.78 -7.59
C SER A 45 8.38 4.09 -8.83
N CYS A 46 8.18 2.77 -8.98
CA CYS A 46 8.58 2.03 -10.18
C CYS A 46 7.94 2.61 -11.44
N LEU A 47 6.62 2.89 -11.42
CA LEU A 47 5.94 3.49 -12.56
C LEU A 47 6.52 4.88 -12.87
N LYS A 48 6.61 5.77 -11.87
CA LYS A 48 7.14 7.13 -12.03
C LYS A 48 8.54 7.15 -12.64
N ASN A 49 9.38 6.20 -12.26
CA ASN A 49 10.72 6.06 -12.82
C ASN A 49 10.74 5.44 -14.23
N SER A 50 9.77 4.57 -14.56
CA SER A 50 9.70 3.85 -15.85
C SER A 50 9.08 4.65 -17.00
N TYR A 51 8.13 5.55 -16.73
CA TYR A 51 7.53 6.41 -17.76
C TYR A 51 8.50 7.51 -18.20
N SER A 52 8.68 7.69 -19.51
CA SER A 52 9.56 8.74 -20.05
C SER A 52 9.00 10.15 -19.82
N ASN A 53 7.68 10.33 -20.00
CA ASN A 53 7.02 11.60 -19.72
C ASN A 53 6.68 11.71 -18.23
N LYS A 54 7.48 12.50 -17.50
CA LYS A 54 7.31 12.69 -16.06
C LYS A 54 6.07 13.52 -15.69
N ASN A 55 5.57 14.35 -16.60
CA ASN A 55 4.41 15.19 -16.35
C ASN A 55 3.13 14.38 -16.14
N ILE A 56 3.07 13.14 -16.64
CA ILE A 56 1.92 12.25 -16.42
C ILE A 56 1.68 12.04 -14.93
N PHE A 57 2.74 11.85 -14.13
CA PHE A 57 2.58 11.65 -12.69
C PHE A 57 2.16 12.93 -11.97
N SER A 58 2.59 14.10 -12.44
CA SER A 58 2.09 15.37 -11.90
C SER A 58 0.59 15.57 -12.16
N LEU A 59 0.07 15.09 -13.28
CA LEU A 59 -1.36 15.13 -13.58
C LEU A 59 -2.14 14.11 -12.75
N ILE A 60 -1.59 12.91 -12.55
CA ILE A 60 -2.21 11.89 -11.69
C ILE A 60 -2.28 12.38 -10.24
N GLU A 61 -1.18 12.94 -9.72
CA GLU A 61 -1.08 13.45 -8.33
C GLU A 61 -2.03 14.63 -8.04
N GLN A 62 -2.67 15.23 -9.04
CA GLN A 62 -3.72 16.25 -8.85
C GLN A 62 -5.06 15.66 -8.41
N GLU A 63 -5.34 14.41 -8.81
CA GLU A 63 -6.64 13.76 -8.59
C GLU A 63 -6.52 12.50 -7.72
N ASP A 64 -5.34 11.87 -7.70
CA ASP A 64 -5.07 10.59 -7.05
C ASP A 64 -4.01 10.76 -5.95
N LEU A 65 -4.34 10.33 -4.72
CA LEU A 65 -3.43 10.30 -3.57
C LEU A 65 -2.35 9.22 -3.68
N LEU A 66 -2.43 8.38 -4.71
CA LEU A 66 -1.58 7.22 -4.93
C LEU A 66 -1.54 6.33 -3.68
N GLY A 67 -0.36 5.84 -3.32
CA GLY A 67 -0.14 5.03 -2.12
C GLY A 67 0.12 5.82 -0.84
N SER A 68 -0.32 7.07 -0.72
CA SER A 68 -0.01 7.89 0.46
C SER A 68 -0.46 7.20 1.76
N TYR A 69 0.44 7.15 2.74
CA TYR A 69 0.20 6.55 4.05
C TYR A 69 1.14 7.16 5.10
N ASP A 70 0.56 7.77 6.13
CA ASP A 70 1.30 8.59 7.10
C ASP A 70 2.39 7.84 7.86
N ALA A 71 2.20 6.54 8.13
CA ALA A 71 3.22 5.75 8.82
C ALA A 71 4.52 5.58 7.99
N LEU A 72 4.47 5.87 6.69
CA LEU A 72 5.62 5.86 5.79
C LEU A 72 6.24 7.25 5.57
N ALA A 73 5.77 8.29 6.27
CA ALA A 73 6.29 9.66 6.13
C ALA A 73 7.74 9.85 6.64
N ASP A 74 8.38 8.79 7.18
CA ASP A 74 9.79 8.81 7.55
C ASP A 74 10.66 9.02 6.28
N PRO A 75 11.52 10.05 6.23
CA PRO A 75 12.34 10.35 5.06
C PRO A 75 13.25 9.19 4.61
N GLU A 76 13.75 8.36 5.54
CA GLU A 76 14.60 7.23 5.19
C GLU A 76 13.78 6.11 4.52
N ILE A 77 12.54 5.89 4.97
CA ILE A 77 11.62 4.95 4.34
C ILE A 77 11.26 5.43 2.93
N LEU A 78 10.93 6.71 2.76
CA LEU A 78 10.62 7.29 1.45
C LEU A 78 11.80 7.20 0.48
N LYS A 79 13.02 7.50 0.96
CA LYS A 79 14.26 7.35 0.18
C LYS A 79 14.49 5.89 -0.24
N LYS A 80 14.20 4.94 0.65
CA LYS A 80 14.29 3.50 0.36
C LYS A 80 13.30 3.11 -0.74
N ILE A 81 12.04 3.53 -0.63
CA ILE A 81 10.98 3.29 -1.61
C ILE A 81 11.37 3.87 -2.99
N ASP A 82 11.87 5.10 -3.03
CA ASP A 82 12.33 5.72 -4.28
C ASP A 82 13.50 4.94 -4.91
N SER A 83 14.49 4.55 -4.10
CA SER A 83 15.62 3.75 -4.55
C SER A 83 15.20 2.40 -5.13
N LEU A 84 14.27 1.70 -4.46
CA LEU A 84 13.72 0.44 -4.97
C LEU A 84 13.00 0.67 -6.30
N GLY A 85 12.07 1.62 -6.38
CA GLY A 85 11.37 1.91 -7.63
C GLY A 85 12.32 2.23 -8.79
N LYS A 86 13.40 3.00 -8.53
CA LYS A 86 14.47 3.25 -9.50
C LYS A 86 15.14 1.96 -9.97
N ILE A 87 15.61 1.12 -9.05
CA ILE A 87 16.28 -0.15 -9.38
C ILE A 87 15.38 -1.04 -10.24
N PHE A 88 14.11 -1.15 -9.90
CA PHE A 88 13.18 -2.00 -10.66
C PHE A 88 12.76 -1.39 -11.99
N SER A 89 12.67 -0.06 -12.09
CA SER A 89 12.38 0.61 -13.36
C SER A 89 13.43 0.34 -14.45
N LEU A 90 14.70 0.13 -14.06
CA LEU A 90 15.79 -0.22 -14.98
C LEU A 90 15.61 -1.60 -15.63
N LYS A 91 14.80 -2.48 -15.03
CA LYS A 91 14.49 -3.81 -15.59
C LYS A 91 13.46 -3.73 -16.71
N VAL A 92 12.77 -2.59 -16.88
CA VAL A 92 11.72 -2.41 -17.90
C VAL A 92 12.36 -2.14 -19.27
N LYS A 93 12.33 -3.15 -20.13
CA LYS A 93 12.89 -3.10 -21.49
C LYS A 93 11.79 -2.84 -22.54
N PRO A 94 12.14 -2.24 -23.69
CA PRO A 94 11.25 -2.18 -24.84
C PRO A 94 10.92 -3.58 -25.38
N GLU A 95 9.74 -3.71 -25.98
CA GLU A 95 9.34 -4.93 -26.69
C GLU A 95 10.11 -5.06 -28.01
N GLU A 96 10.51 -6.30 -28.32
CA GLU A 96 11.22 -6.64 -29.56
C GLU A 96 10.26 -6.97 -30.73
N TYR A 97 8.99 -7.23 -30.42
CA TYR A 97 7.98 -7.52 -31.43
C TYR A 97 7.71 -6.31 -32.33
N PRO A 98 7.66 -6.49 -33.67
CA PRO A 98 7.47 -5.39 -34.61
C PRO A 98 6.28 -4.49 -34.30
N ASP A 99 5.13 -5.07 -33.93
CA ASP A 99 3.88 -4.36 -33.64
C ASP A 99 3.94 -3.48 -32.37
N PHE A 100 4.93 -3.74 -31.51
CA PHE A 100 5.13 -3.04 -30.24
C PHE A 100 6.47 -2.32 -30.17
N LYS A 101 7.15 -2.13 -31.30
CA LYS A 101 8.49 -1.54 -31.35
C LYS A 101 8.56 -0.23 -30.56
N GLY A 102 9.48 -0.19 -29.58
CA GLY A 102 9.71 0.97 -28.73
C GLY A 102 8.72 1.14 -27.55
N LYS A 103 7.63 0.36 -27.50
CA LYS A 103 6.74 0.31 -26.34
C LYS A 103 7.34 -0.55 -25.23
N LYS A 104 6.96 -0.27 -23.99
CA LYS A 104 7.41 -0.98 -22.79
C LYS A 104 6.19 -1.48 -22.02
N ARG A 105 6.25 -2.69 -21.47
CA ARG A 105 5.21 -3.22 -20.55
C ARG A 105 5.39 -2.72 -19.12
N ILE A 106 5.45 -1.39 -18.95
CA ILE A 106 5.76 -0.73 -17.67
C ILE A 106 4.88 -1.25 -16.54
N THR A 107 3.56 -1.20 -16.72
CA THR A 107 2.58 -1.61 -15.71
C THR A 107 2.77 -3.06 -15.29
N GLN A 108 2.99 -3.97 -16.24
CA GLN A 108 3.21 -5.38 -15.95
C GLN A 108 4.49 -5.60 -15.15
N TYR A 109 5.61 -5.00 -15.55
CA TYR A 109 6.87 -5.16 -14.82
C TYR A 109 6.80 -4.60 -13.40
N CYS A 110 6.23 -3.41 -13.22
CA CYS A 110 6.06 -2.85 -11.88
C CYS A 110 5.06 -3.66 -11.05
N LEU A 111 4.00 -4.22 -11.66
CA LEU A 111 3.06 -5.10 -10.95
C LEU A 111 3.74 -6.40 -10.52
N SER A 112 4.57 -7.01 -11.36
CA SER A 112 5.38 -8.17 -10.99
C SER A 112 6.32 -7.87 -9.82
N PHE A 113 6.86 -6.65 -9.75
CA PHE A 113 7.64 -6.20 -8.60
C PHE A 113 6.77 -6.04 -7.34
N TYR A 114 5.59 -5.42 -7.46
CA TYR A 114 4.61 -5.31 -6.37
C TYR A 114 4.25 -6.68 -5.78
N THR A 115 4.11 -7.72 -6.61
CA THR A 115 3.78 -9.08 -6.16
C THR A 115 5.00 -9.94 -5.82
N SER A 116 6.21 -9.38 -5.83
CA SER A 116 7.44 -10.18 -5.66
C SER A 116 7.72 -10.53 -4.20
N GLN A 117 8.21 -11.76 -3.98
CA GLN A 117 8.70 -12.20 -2.67
C GLN A 117 9.88 -11.36 -2.17
N GLU A 118 10.66 -10.78 -3.08
CA GLU A 118 11.76 -9.88 -2.75
C GLU A 118 11.23 -8.62 -2.05
N LEU A 119 10.22 -7.97 -2.65
CA LEU A 119 9.61 -6.78 -2.05
C LEU A 119 8.89 -7.10 -0.74
N ASP A 120 8.24 -8.27 -0.63
CA ASP A 120 7.63 -8.72 0.62
C ASP A 120 8.65 -8.84 1.76
N LYS A 121 9.82 -9.41 1.48
CA LYS A 121 10.89 -9.53 2.48
C LYS A 121 11.40 -8.17 2.92
N ILE A 122 11.60 -7.25 1.97
CA ILE A 122 12.06 -5.89 2.26
C ILE A 122 11.02 -5.15 3.10
N ALA A 123 9.74 -5.16 2.70
CA ALA A 123 8.67 -4.47 3.42
C ALA A 123 8.51 -4.97 4.87
N LYS A 124 8.61 -6.29 5.07
CA LYS A 124 8.61 -6.90 6.42
C LYS A 124 9.78 -6.44 7.27
N GLU A 125 10.97 -6.33 6.69
CA GLU A 125 12.14 -5.87 7.42
C GLU A 125 12.04 -4.38 7.78
N GLU A 126 11.59 -3.55 6.85
CA GLU A 126 11.35 -2.12 7.10
C GLU A 126 10.29 -1.90 8.19
N PHE A 127 9.24 -2.73 8.23
CA PHE A 127 8.26 -2.69 9.32
C PHE A 127 8.91 -2.98 10.68
N ARG A 128 9.76 -4.02 10.77
CA ARG A 128 10.49 -4.34 12.02
C ARG A 128 11.39 -3.20 12.47
N LEU A 129 12.08 -2.54 11.53
CA LEU A 129 12.92 -1.38 11.82
C LEU A 129 12.07 -0.19 12.30
N HIS A 130 10.93 0.06 11.64
CA HIS A 130 9.98 1.10 12.01
C HIS A 130 9.44 0.91 13.43
N VAL A 131 8.97 -0.29 13.78
CA VAL A 131 8.49 -0.61 15.13
C VAL A 131 9.60 -0.47 16.17
N LYS A 132 10.83 -0.91 15.87
CA LYS A 132 11.98 -0.70 16.77
C LYS A 132 12.22 0.80 17.01
N LYS A 133 12.24 1.62 15.96
CA LYS A 133 12.48 3.07 16.06
C LYS A 133 11.42 3.77 16.91
N GLN A 134 10.15 3.35 16.83
CA GLN A 134 9.08 3.91 17.65
C GLN A 134 9.21 3.56 19.14
N LYS A 135 9.78 2.40 19.49
CA LYS A 135 10.01 2.01 20.91
C LYS A 135 11.12 2.82 21.59
N PHE A 136 11.99 3.49 20.83
CA PHE A 136 13.11 4.28 21.35
C PHE A 136 12.93 5.79 21.17
N LYS A 137 11.72 6.23 20.78
CA LYS A 137 11.30 7.65 20.81
C LYS A 137 10.47 7.90 22.07
#